data_AF-A0A9E3W7U2-F1
#
_entry.id   AF-A0A9E3W7U2-F1
#
_cell.length_a   1.000
_cell.length_b   1.000
_cell.length_c   1.000
_cell.angle_alpha   90.00
_cell.angle_beta   90.00
_cell.angle_gamma   90.00
#
_symmetry.space_group_name_H-M   'P 1'
#
loop_
_entity.id
_entity.type
_entity.pdbx_description
1 polymer ?
#
loop_
_entity_poly.entity_id
_entity_poly.type
_entity_poly.pdbx_seq_one_letter_code
_entity_poly.pdbx_strand_id
1 'polypeptide(L)'
;LDSRSGSEVMQIFQDLNQNRGITTVFVTHDPWIARHTHRVIMLRDGKIVTDREVESPLVAGEAERPSEAEALEGVFRDVYYSGSEDEYN
;
A
#
# COMPACT_ATOMS: atom_id res chain seq x y z
N LEU A 1 4.57 -9.94 -8.74
CA LEU A 1 3.40 -9.89 -9.63
C LEU A 1 3.72 -8.88 -10.72
N ASP A 2 3.47 -9.21 -11.99
CA ASP A 2 3.55 -8.22 -13.06
C ASP A 2 2.57 -7.06 -12.79
N SER A 3 2.93 -5.83 -13.16
CA SER A 3 2.23 -4.60 -12.78
C SER A 3 0.76 -4.58 -13.21
N ARG A 4 0.47 -5.07 -14.42
CA ARG A 4 -0.91 -5.15 -14.96
C ARG A 4 -1.78 -6.13 -14.18
N SER A 5 -1.26 -7.32 -13.89
CA SER A 5 -1.97 -8.32 -13.09
C SER A 5 -2.17 -7.87 -11.65
N GLY A 6 -1.25 -7.06 -11.11
CA GLY A 6 -1.39 -6.46 -9.77
C GLY A 6 -2.63 -5.57 -9.65
N SER A 7 -2.88 -4.69 -10.62
CA SER A 7 -4.04 -3.78 -10.58
C SER A 7 -5.37 -4.52 -10.68
N GLU A 8 -5.49 -5.53 -11.54
CA GLU A 8 -6.70 -6.35 -11.67
C GLU A 8 -7.02 -7.10 -10.36
N VAL A 9 -5.99 -7.67 -9.74
CA VAL A 9 -6.15 -8.35 -8.44
C VAL A 9 -6.58 -7.36 -7.35
N MET A 10 -6.00 -6.16 -7.32
CA MET A 10 -6.38 -5.13 -6.36
C MET A 10 -7.82 -4.64 -6.55
N GLN A 11 -8.33 -4.57 -7.78
CA GLN A 11 -9.74 -4.24 -8.04
C GLN A 11 -10.68 -5.22 -7.35
N ILE A 12 -10.40 -6.52 -7.47
CA ILE A 12 -11.21 -7.56 -6.83
C ILE A 12 -11.20 -7.36 -5.31
N PHE A 13 -10.03 -7.15 -4.71
CA PHE A 13 -9.96 -6.99 -3.26
C PHE A 13 -10.59 -5.70 -2.74
N GLN A 14 -10.50 -4.59 -3.50
CA GLN A 14 -11.20 -3.36 -3.14
C GLN A 14 -12.71 -3.52 -3.25
N ASP A 15 -13.23 -4.22 -4.27
CA ASP A 15 -14.65 -4.56 -4.36
C ASP A 15 -15.11 -5.39 -3.17
N LEU A 16 -14.37 -6.45 -2.82
CA LEU A 16 -14.68 -7.28 -1.66
C LEU A 16 -14.70 -6.46 -0.37
N ASN A 17 -13.75 -5.53 -0.21
CA ASN A 17 -13.66 -4.70 0.99
C ASN A 17 -14.75 -3.64 1.07
N GLN A 18 -14.94 -2.86 0.01
CA GLN A 18 -15.82 -1.69 0.00
C GLN A 18 -17.29 -2.06 -0.23
N ASN A 19 -17.56 -2.96 -1.18
CA ASN A 19 -18.93 -3.28 -1.59
C ASN A 19 -19.50 -4.49 -0.84
N ARG A 20 -18.65 -5.42 -0.37
CA ARG A 20 -19.09 -6.61 0.37
C ARG A 20 -18.77 -6.59 1.86
N GLY A 21 -18.06 -5.57 2.35
CA GLY A 21 -17.70 -5.43 3.76
C GLY A 21 -16.72 -6.51 4.27
N ILE A 22 -15.96 -7.14 3.37
CA ILE A 22 -15.00 -8.19 3.73
C ILE A 22 -13.68 -7.53 4.15
N THR A 23 -13.18 -7.85 5.35
CA THR A 23 -11.86 -7.38 5.76
C THR A 23 -10.78 -8.14 5.00
N THR A 24 -9.90 -7.42 4.31
CA THR A 24 -8.75 -7.98 3.59
C THR A 24 -7.45 -7.57 4.31
N VAL A 25 -6.51 -8.51 4.41
CA VAL A 25 -5.19 -8.27 5.00
C VAL A 25 -4.14 -8.71 3.99
N PHE A 26 -3.21 -7.81 3.70
CA PHE A 26 -2.10 -8.05 2.79
C PHE A 26 -0.80 -8.11 3.55
N VAL A 27 0.04 -9.09 3.24
CA VAL A 27 1.44 -9.14 3.65
C VAL A 27 2.27 -8.93 2.41
N THR A 28 2.93 -7.77 2.30
CA THR A 28 3.65 -7.38 1.10
C THR A 28 4.86 -6.52 1.45
N HIS A 29 5.90 -6.58 0.63
CA HIS A 29 7.01 -5.63 0.62
C HIS A 29 6.84 -4.57 -0.48
N ASP A 30 5.76 -4.65 -1.27
CA ASP A 30 5.52 -3.77 -2.39
C ASP A 30 4.76 -2.51 -1.93
N PRO A 31 5.39 -1.31 -1.91
CA PRO A 31 4.74 -0.07 -1.51
C PRO A 31 3.54 0.27 -2.38
N TRP A 32 3.54 -0.15 -3.64
CA TRP A 32 2.43 0.08 -4.56
C TRP A 32 1.15 -0.57 -4.06
N ILE A 33 1.23 -1.83 -3.61
CA ILE A 33 0.09 -2.56 -3.06
C ILE A 33 -0.38 -1.92 -1.75
N ALA A 34 0.56 -1.56 -0.87
CA ALA A 34 0.23 -0.92 0.40
C ALA A 34 -0.52 0.43 0.21
N ARG A 35 -0.21 1.21 -0.83
CA ARG A 35 -0.92 2.48 -1.14
C ARG A 35 -2.40 2.29 -1.49
N HIS A 36 -2.82 1.10 -1.90
CA HIS A 36 -4.22 0.77 -2.20
C HIS A 36 -5.03 0.37 -0.96
N THR A 37 -4.38 0.26 0.21
CA THR A 37 -5.00 -0.14 1.47
C THR A 37 -5.34 1.08 2.33
N HIS A 38 -6.27 0.92 3.26
CA HIS A 38 -6.68 1.99 4.18
C HIS A 38 -5.75 2.17 5.39
N ARG A 39 -4.94 1.14 5.70
CA ARG A 39 -4.11 1.09 6.89
C ARG A 39 -2.86 0.26 6.64
N VAL A 40 -1.72 0.76 7.09
CA VAL A 40 -0.43 0.09 7.01
C VAL A 40 0.10 -0.16 8.42
N ILE A 41 0.48 -1.40 8.68
CA ILE A 41 1.11 -1.83 9.93
C ILE A 41 2.50 -2.35 9.60
N MET A 42 3.53 -1.75 10.18
CA MET A 42 4.91 -2.20 10.04
C MET A 42 5.32 -3.03 11.25
N LEU A 43 5.94 -4.17 10.97
CA LEU A 43 6.45 -5.09 11.98
C LEU A 43 7.98 -5.14 11.91
N ARG A 44 8.63 -5.07 13.07
CA ARG A 44 10.07 -5.29 13.23
C ARG A 44 10.29 -6.18 14.45
N ASP A 45 11.01 -7.29 14.27
CA ASP A 45 11.31 -8.25 15.33
C ASP A 45 10.09 -8.70 16.16
N GLY A 46 8.97 -8.96 15.47
CA GLY A 46 7.71 -9.40 16.09
C GLY A 46 6.93 -8.30 16.83
N LYS A 47 7.35 -7.03 16.73
CA LYS A 47 6.67 -5.88 17.33
C LYS A 47 6.12 -4.96 16.25
N ILE A 48 4.97 -4.36 16.53
CA ILE A 48 4.44 -3.25 15.73
C ILE A 48 5.32 -2.03 16.00
N VAL A 49 5.95 -1.50 14.95
CA VAL A 49 6.73 -0.26 15.02
C VAL A 49 5.97 0.93 14.45
N THR A 50 5.02 0.68 13.55
CA THR A 50 4.17 1.71 12.97
C THR A 50 2.80 1.15 12.70
N ASP A 51 1.78 1.97 12.92
CA ASP A 51 0.39 1.63 12.69
C ASP A 51 -0.34 2.92 12.30
N ARG A 52 -0.73 3.02 11.02
CA ARG A 52 -1.24 4.28 10.49
C ARG A 52 -2.21 4.10 9.35
N GLU A 53 -3.13 5.04 9.28
CA GLU A 53 -4.07 5.15 8.17
C GLU A 53 -3.38 5.74 6.94
N VAL A 54 -3.88 5.36 5.79
CA VAL A 54 -3.47 5.90 4.49
C VAL A 54 -4.52 6.93 4.11
N GLU A 55 -4.18 8.22 4.12
CA GLU A 55 -5.16 9.32 4.00
C GLU A 55 -5.97 9.30 2.70
N SER A 56 -5.40 8.81 1.61
CA SER A 56 -6.07 8.76 0.31
C SER A 56 -5.65 7.52 -0.47
N PRO A 57 -6.16 6.32 -0.14
CA PRO A 57 -5.75 5.09 -0.79
C PRO A 57 -5.99 5.14 -2.30
N LEU A 58 -5.08 4.57 -3.08
CA LEU A 58 -5.26 4.50 -4.53
C LEU A 58 -6.45 3.62 -4.89
N VAL A 59 -7.23 4.06 -5.88
CA VAL A 59 -8.31 3.26 -6.47
C VAL A 59 -7.73 2.39 -7.57
N ALA A 60 -7.94 1.08 -7.45
CA ALA A 60 -7.38 0.13 -8.39
C ALA A 60 -7.98 0.32 -9.79
N GLY A 61 -7.12 0.52 -10.80
CA GLY A 61 -7.53 0.82 -12.19
C GLY A 61 -7.58 2.30 -12.55
N GLU A 62 -7.49 3.21 -11.56
CA GLU A 62 -7.37 4.66 -11.81
C GLU A 62 -5.92 5.14 -11.71
N ALA A 63 -5.04 4.35 -11.09
CA ALA A 63 -3.63 4.65 -10.92
C ALA A 63 -2.75 3.61 -11.65
N GLU A 64 -1.77 4.10 -12.41
CA GLU A 64 -0.75 3.25 -13.03
C GLU A 64 0.49 3.16 -12.14
N ARG A 65 1.04 1.94 -12.03
CA ARG A 65 2.27 1.71 -11.29
C ARG A 65 3.40 2.50 -11.97
N PRO A 66 4.16 3.32 -11.22
CA PRO A 66 5.33 3.98 -11.76
C PRO A 66 6.32 2.96 -12.33
N SER A 67 6.80 3.21 -13.55
CA SER A 67 7.86 2.42 -14.19
C SER A 67 9.25 2.81 -13.70
N GLU A 68 9.41 4.05 -13.24
CA GLU A 68 10.66 4.61 -12.74
C GLU A 68 10.86 4.28 -11.25
N ALA A 69 12.07 3.84 -10.91
CA ALA A 69 12.42 3.48 -9.54
C ALA A 69 12.31 4.66 -8.59
N GLU A 70 12.71 5.86 -9.01
CA GLU A 70 12.63 7.08 -8.20
C GLU A 70 11.18 7.44 -7.84
N ALA A 71 10.25 7.25 -8.77
CA ALA A 71 8.83 7.48 -8.52
C ALA A 71 8.25 6.42 -7.56
N LEU A 72 8.69 5.16 -7.66
CA LEU A 72 8.31 4.11 -6.72
C LEU A 72 8.86 4.37 -5.30
N GLU A 73 10.06 4.93 -5.20
CA GLU A 73 10.66 5.37 -3.94
C GLU A 73 9.83 6.49 -3.29
N GLY A 74 9.29 7.41 -4.11
CA GLY A 74 8.33 8.40 -3.65
C GLY A 74 7.09 7.78 -3.01
N VAL A 75 6.51 6.74 -3.64
CA VAL A 75 5.39 5.98 -3.07
C VAL A 75 5.80 5.30 -1.77
N PHE A 76 6.99 4.68 -1.72
CA PHE A 76 7.51 4.04 -0.52
C PHE A 76 7.60 5.02 0.67
N ARG A 77 8.21 6.20 0.46
CA ARG A 77 8.32 7.25 1.49
C ARG A 77 6.97 7.77 1.94
N ASP A 78 6.03 7.97 1.03
CA ASP A 78 4.68 8.41 1.38
C ASP A 78 3.96 7.35 2.25
N VAL A 79 3.98 6.09 1.79
CA VAL A 79 3.28 4.95 2.40
C VAL A 79 3.85 4.48 3.73
N TYR A 80 5.15 4.61 3.95
CA TYR A 80 5.79 4.11 5.17
C TYR A 80 6.32 5.22 6.09
N TYR A 81 6.70 6.38 5.56
CA TYR A 81 7.30 7.47 6.33
C TYR A 81 6.53 8.80 6.30
N SER A 82 5.40 8.90 5.59
CA SER A 82 4.60 10.14 5.48
C SER A 82 5.43 11.35 5.02
N GLY A 83 6.50 11.08 4.25
CA GLY A 83 7.43 12.09 3.78
C GLY A 83 8.61 12.42 4.72
N SER A 84 8.65 11.94 5.97
CA SER A 84 9.73 12.17 6.95
C SER A 84 10.49 10.88 7.32
N GLU A 85 11.75 10.76 6.88
CA GLU A 85 12.60 9.58 7.10
C GLU A 85 13.06 9.40 8.56
N ASP A 86 12.91 10.42 9.40
CA ASP A 86 13.53 10.48 10.73
C ASP A 86 12.81 9.65 11.81
N GLU A 87 11.66 9.03 11.51
CA GLU A 87 10.80 8.48 12.56
C GLU A 87 11.10 7.00 12.91
N TYR A 88 11.85 6.25 12.09
CA TYR A 88 12.05 4.80 12.31
C TYR A 88 13.46 4.23 12.00
N ASN A 89 14.47 5.07 11.74
CA ASN A 89 15.87 4.66 11.56
C ASN A 89 16.68 4.73 12.86
#